data_AF-A0A1N7GPT5-F1
#
_entry.id   AF-A0A1N7GPT5-F1
#
_cell.length_a   1.000
_cell.length_b   1.000
_cell.length_c   1.000
_cell.angle_alpha   90.00
_cell.angle_beta   90.00
_cell.angle_gamma   90.00
#
_symmetry.space_group_name_H-M   'P 1'
#
loop_
_entity.id
_entity.type
_entity.pdbx_description
1 polymer ?
#
loop_
_entity_poly.entity_id
_entity_poly.type
_entity_poly.pdbx_seq_one_letter_code
_entity_poly.pdbx_strand_id
1 'polypeptide(L)'
;MARKRRFSLERASWHDARFQNDTPVEIKSTMLEHADGQPGNFKIYRAYHEKLRRADGWYCFVVYRPHGRSGLTVVKDKMVRAADLPLLRWHGGGDHRDTEQAKIAIGSVL
;
A
#
# COMPACT_ATOMS: atom_id res chain seq x y z
N MET A 1 -9.77 -8.51 4.42
CA MET A 1 -8.41 -8.25 4.94
C MET A 1 -8.45 -7.66 6.36
N ALA A 2 -9.14 -6.54 6.62
CA ALA A 2 -9.22 -5.92 7.95
C ALA A 2 -9.59 -6.89 9.09
N ARG A 3 -10.63 -7.72 8.92
CA ARG A 3 -10.99 -8.78 9.89
C ARG A 3 -9.86 -9.78 10.15
N LYS A 4 -9.18 -10.25 9.09
CA LYS A 4 -8.03 -11.18 9.18
C LYS A 4 -6.91 -10.58 10.04
N ARG A 5 -6.70 -9.27 9.93
CA ARG A 5 -5.60 -8.55 10.59
C ARG A 5 -6.01 -7.82 11.88
N ARG A 6 -7.29 -7.93 12.29
CA ARG A 6 -7.88 -7.23 13.45
C ARG A 6 -7.64 -5.72 13.41
N PHE A 7 -7.87 -5.13 12.24
CA PHE A 7 -7.77 -3.69 12.05
C PHE A 7 -9.08 -2.99 12.39
N SER A 8 -8.96 -1.79 12.97
CA SER A 8 -10.03 -0.79 12.99
C SER A 8 -9.87 0.08 11.75
N LEU A 9 -10.89 0.15 10.89
CA LEU A 9 -10.84 0.97 9.67
C LEU A 9 -11.06 2.44 10.00
N GLU A 10 -10.32 3.32 9.35
CA GLU A 10 -10.43 4.77 9.52
C GLU A 10 -10.58 5.48 8.18
N ARG A 11 -11.18 6.67 8.20
CA ARG A 11 -11.21 7.59 7.07
C ARG A 11 -10.24 8.74 7.33
N ALA A 12 -8.95 8.43 7.37
CA ALA A 12 -7.90 9.45 7.47
C ALA A 12 -7.31 9.75 6.09
N SER A 13 -6.71 10.92 5.93
CA SER A 13 -6.12 11.35 4.66
C SER A 13 -4.79 10.66 4.31
N TRP A 14 -4.21 9.90 5.24
CA TRP A 14 -2.82 9.42 5.13
C TRP A 14 -2.62 7.98 5.64
N HIS A 15 -3.66 7.34 6.19
CA HIS A 15 -3.69 5.93 6.58
C HIS A 15 -5.12 5.39 6.49
N ASP A 16 -5.28 4.08 6.27
CA ASP A 16 -6.59 3.44 6.07
C ASP A 16 -7.14 2.77 7.34
N ALA A 17 -6.26 2.44 8.29
CA ALA A 17 -6.60 1.62 9.44
C ALA A 17 -5.64 1.80 10.62
N ARG A 18 -6.00 1.21 11.76
CA ARG A 18 -5.11 1.01 12.91
C ARG A 18 -5.13 -0.43 13.37
N PHE A 19 -4.02 -0.85 13.95
CA PHE A 19 -4.02 -1.98 14.87
C PHE A 19 -4.83 -1.63 16.14
N GLN A 20 -5.13 -2.63 16.97
CA GLN A 20 -5.86 -2.42 18.23
C GLN A 20 -5.08 -1.59 19.27
N ASN A 21 -3.77 -1.41 19.08
CA ASN A 21 -2.90 -0.56 19.88
C ASN A 21 -2.69 0.83 19.25
N ASP A 22 -3.60 1.26 18.38
CA ASP A 22 -3.60 2.54 17.66
C ASP A 22 -2.45 2.78 16.67
N THR A 23 -1.52 1.83 16.49
CA THR A 23 -0.46 1.94 15.47
C THR A 23 -1.09 2.03 14.07
N PRO A 24 -0.78 3.08 13.28
CA PRO A 24 -1.42 3.31 11.99
C PRO A 24 -0.98 2.32 10.91
N VAL A 25 -1.91 1.98 10.03
CA VAL A 25 -1.72 1.06 8.91
C VAL A 25 -2.24 1.68 7.62
N GLU A 26 -1.38 1.77 6.62
CA GLU A 26 -1.74 2.12 5.24
C GLU A 26 -1.91 0.86 4.40
N ILE A 27 -3.01 0.73 3.67
CA ILE A 27 -3.34 -0.44 2.87
C ILE A 27 -3.12 -0.09 1.39
N LYS A 28 -2.13 -0.72 0.77
CA LYS A 28 -1.89 -0.58 -0.67
C LYS A 28 -2.18 -1.87 -1.38
N SER A 29 -2.99 -1.78 -2.43
CA SER A 29 -3.32 -2.92 -3.28
C SER A 29 -2.87 -2.68 -4.71
N THR A 30 -2.50 -3.77 -5.39
CA THR A 30 -2.16 -3.74 -6.81
C THR A 30 -2.56 -5.05 -7.49
N MET A 31 -2.80 -4.98 -8.79
CA MET A 31 -3.11 -6.13 -9.61
C MET A 31 -1.85 -6.98 -9.79
N LEU A 32 -1.97 -8.31 -9.77
CA LEU A 32 -0.85 -9.22 -10.00
C LEU A 32 -0.19 -8.93 -11.35
N GLU A 33 -1.02 -8.83 -12.39
CA GLU A 33 -0.62 -8.61 -13.77
C GLU A 33 -1.72 -7.81 -14.47
N HIS A 34 -1.34 -6.77 -15.19
CA HIS A 34 -2.22 -5.94 -16.00
C HIS A 34 -2.55 -6.64 -17.34
N ALA A 35 -3.52 -6.11 -18.09
CA ALA A 35 -3.97 -6.72 -19.35
C ALA A 35 -2.87 -6.80 -20.43
N ASP A 36 -1.81 -5.98 -20.32
CA ASP A 36 -0.64 -5.96 -21.18
C ASP A 36 0.48 -6.93 -20.73
N GLY A 37 0.20 -7.76 -19.72
CA GLY A 37 1.16 -8.72 -19.16
C GLY A 37 2.17 -8.11 -18.18
N GLN A 38 2.12 -6.80 -17.91
CA GLN A 38 3.04 -6.17 -16.98
C GLN A 38 2.59 -6.36 -15.52
N PRO A 39 3.50 -6.61 -14.58
CA PRO A 39 3.15 -6.71 -13.17
C PRO A 39 2.69 -5.35 -12.62
N GLY A 40 1.76 -5.40 -11.66
CA GLY A 40 1.37 -4.21 -10.92
C GLY A 40 2.49 -3.67 -10.03
N ASN A 41 2.30 -2.43 -9.57
CA ASN A 41 3.16 -1.79 -8.58
C ASN A 41 2.32 -1.08 -7.51
N PHE A 42 2.94 -0.85 -6.35
CA PHE A 42 2.36 -0.06 -5.28
C PHE A 42 2.86 1.37 -5.37
N LYS A 43 1.93 2.33 -5.41
CA LYS A 43 2.25 3.77 -5.37
C LYS A 43 2.26 4.25 -3.93
N ILE A 44 3.36 4.84 -3.51
CA ILE A 44 3.57 5.44 -2.20
C ILE A 44 3.79 6.93 -2.38
N TYR A 45 3.10 7.76 -1.61
CA TYR A 45 3.29 9.21 -1.62
C TYR A 45 4.22 9.64 -0.48
N ARG A 46 5.19 10.49 -0.78
CA ARG A 46 6.26 10.86 0.16
C ARG A 46 5.72 11.44 1.46
N ALA A 47 4.82 12.43 1.37
CA ALA A 47 4.27 13.10 2.54
C ALA A 47 3.58 12.14 3.53
N TYR A 48 2.81 11.18 3.01
CA TYR A 48 2.10 10.19 3.83
C TYR A 48 3.05 9.10 4.33
N HIS A 49 3.99 8.66 3.50
CA HIS A 49 5.02 7.71 3.91
C HIS A 49 5.84 8.22 5.09
N GLU A 50 6.31 9.47 5.02
CA GLU A 50 7.08 10.06 6.10
C GLU A 50 6.26 10.19 7.38
N LYS A 51 4.97 10.55 7.28
CA LYS A 51 4.07 10.60 8.44
C LYS A 51 3.84 9.22 9.05
N LEU A 52 3.61 8.20 8.22
CA LEU A 52 3.46 6.81 8.65
C LEU A 52 4.74 6.29 9.32
N ARG A 53 5.91 6.57 8.74
CA ARG A 53 7.21 6.19 9.30
C ARG A 53 7.47 6.86 10.65
N ARG A 54 7.15 8.15 10.80
CA ARG A 54 7.27 8.89 12.08
C ARG A 54 6.36 8.35 13.18
N ALA A 55 5.29 7.66 12.82
CA ALA A 55 4.32 7.08 13.74
C ALA A 55 4.51 5.57 13.96
N ASP A 56 5.70 5.03 13.64
CA ASP A 56 6.01 3.59 13.68
C ASP A 56 4.98 2.71 12.94
N GLY A 57 4.39 3.28 11.90
CA GLY A 57 3.28 2.71 11.16
C GLY A 57 3.69 1.62 10.18
N TRP A 58 2.67 0.94 9.66
CA TRP A 58 2.84 -0.25 8.82
C TRP A 58 2.13 -0.11 7.48
N TYR A 59 2.68 -0.77 6.47
CA TYR A 59 1.97 -1.06 5.24
C TYR A 59 1.35 -2.45 5.30
N CYS A 60 0.13 -2.57 4.80
CA CYS A 60 -0.45 -3.83 4.37
C CYS A 60 -0.49 -3.85 2.84
N PHE A 61 0.45 -4.58 2.23
CA PHE A 61 0.48 -4.79 0.77
C PHE A 61 -0.41 -5.95 0.39
N VAL A 62 -1.29 -5.75 -0.59
CA VAL A 62 -2.25 -6.75 -1.08
C VAL A 62 -2.12 -6.89 -2.59
N VAL A 63 -1.81 -8.09 -3.07
CA VAL A 63 -1.85 -8.41 -4.51
C VAL A 63 -3.12 -9.17 -4.80
N TYR A 64 -3.82 -8.75 -5.85
CA TYR A 64 -5.06 -9.38 -6.28
C TYR A 64 -5.07 -9.72 -7.77
N ARG A 65 -5.90 -10.67 -8.16
CA ARG A 65 -6.23 -10.99 -9.55
C ARG A 65 -7.72 -10.73 -9.78
N PRO A 66 -8.10 -9.85 -10.72
CA PRO A 66 -9.51 -9.65 -11.06
C PRO A 66 -10.08 -10.91 -11.73
N HIS A 67 -11.37 -11.17 -11.54
CA HIS A 67 -12.09 -12.21 -12.25
C HIS A 67 -13.58 -11.87 -12.39
N GLY A 68 -14.20 -12.29 -13.49
CA GLY A 68 -15.57 -11.89 -13.80
C GLY A 68 -15.71 -10.37 -13.95
N ARG A 69 -16.92 -9.83 -13.74
CA ARG A 69 -17.21 -8.41 -13.95
C ARG A 69 -16.77 -7.49 -12.81
N SER A 70 -16.85 -7.98 -11.57
CA SER A 70 -16.57 -7.19 -10.35
C SER A 70 -15.83 -7.98 -9.28
N GLY A 71 -15.42 -9.21 -9.58
CA GLY A 71 -14.72 -10.08 -8.64
C GLY A 71 -13.23 -9.80 -8.61
N LEU A 72 -12.63 -10.07 -7.44
CA LEU A 72 -11.18 -10.17 -7.30
C LEU A 72 -10.84 -11.24 -6.28
N THR A 73 -9.74 -11.95 -6.53
CA THR A 73 -9.14 -12.88 -5.60
C THR A 73 -7.87 -12.26 -5.03
N VAL A 74 -7.75 -12.18 -3.70
CA VAL A 74 -6.49 -11.83 -3.06
C VAL A 74 -5.53 -13.00 -3.23
N VAL A 75 -4.41 -12.75 -3.91
CA VAL A 75 -3.37 -13.75 -4.18
C VAL A 75 -2.40 -13.84 -3.01
N LYS A 76 -1.97 -12.69 -2.48
CA LYS A 76 -1.02 -12.62 -1.36
C LYS A 76 -1.18 -11.28 -0.63
N ASP A 77 -0.94 -11.30 0.68
CA ASP A 77 -0.83 -10.08 1.49
C ASP A 77 0.33 -10.16 2.49
N LYS A 78 0.99 -9.03 2.76
CA LYS A 78 2.10 -8.94 3.72
C LYS A 78 2.10 -7.61 4.45
N MET A 79 2.51 -7.68 5.72
CA MET A 79 2.76 -6.52 6.57
C MET A 79 4.23 -6.15 6.50
N VAL A 80 4.53 -4.87 6.31
CA VAL A 80 5.89 -4.33 6.30
C VAL A 80 5.90 -3.03 7.10
N ARG A 81 6.86 -2.85 8.01
CA ARG A 81 7.00 -1.55 8.70
C ARG A 81 7.36 -0.49 7.68
N ALA A 82 6.85 0.73 7.86
CA ALA A 82 7.22 1.84 6.99
C ALA A 82 8.75 2.10 7.00
N ALA A 83 9.42 1.83 8.13
CA ALA A 83 10.87 1.93 8.24
C ALA A 83 11.65 0.86 7.45
N ASP A 84 11.03 -0.29 7.20
CA ASP A 84 11.66 -1.48 6.56
C ASP A 84 11.43 -1.52 5.04
N LEU A 85 10.82 -0.48 4.45
CA LEU A 85 10.67 -0.40 3.00
C LEU A 85 12.05 -0.25 2.31
N PRO A 86 12.20 -0.80 1.07
CA PRO A 86 13.41 -0.59 0.28
C PRO A 86 13.63 0.90 0.01
N LEU A 87 14.85 1.26 -0.38
CA LEU A 87 15.18 2.63 -0.75
C LEU A 87 14.22 3.14 -1.85
N LEU A 88 13.43 4.17 -1.50
CA LEU A 88 12.41 4.73 -2.38
C LEU A 88 13.02 5.81 -3.27
N ARG A 89 12.82 5.69 -4.58
CA ARG A 89 13.17 6.74 -5.56
C ARG A 89 11.93 7.60 -5.83
N TRP A 90 11.92 8.76 -5.19
CA TRP A 90 10.88 9.77 -5.33
C TRP A 90 10.94 10.43 -6.72
N HIS A 91 9.77 10.63 -7.31
CA HIS A 91 9.58 11.36 -8.57
C HIS A 91 8.24 12.10 -8.56
N GLY A 92 8.09 13.10 -9.41
CA GLY A 92 6.85 13.87 -9.51
C GLY A 92 5.62 12.98 -9.73
N GLY A 93 4.55 13.23 -8.98
CA GLY A 93 3.29 12.49 -9.03
C GLY A 93 2.38 12.82 -10.22
N GLY A 94 2.83 13.67 -11.15
CA GLY A 94 1.99 14.39 -12.13
C GLY A 94 1.41 15.68 -11.53
N ASP A 95 0.59 16.42 -12.29
CA ASP A 95 -0.03 17.70 -11.87
C ASP A 95 -1.01 17.59 -10.69
N HIS A 96 -1.26 16.37 -10.20
CA HIS A 96 -2.08 16.14 -9.02
C HIS A 96 -1.22 16.10 -7.75
N ARG A 97 -1.43 17.13 -6.91
CA ARG A 97 -1.12 17.21 -5.47
C ARG A 97 0.28 17.73 -5.06
N ASP A 98 1.12 18.23 -5.96
CA ASP A 98 2.47 18.70 -5.61
C ASP A 98 3.26 17.71 -4.73
N THR A 99 2.98 16.41 -4.88
CA THR A 99 3.55 15.37 -4.03
C THR A 99 4.42 14.44 -4.85
N GLU A 100 5.63 14.21 -4.37
CA GLU A 100 6.47 13.14 -4.88
C GLU A 100 5.87 11.77 -4.53
N GLN A 101 6.04 10.82 -5.45
CA GLN A 101 5.65 9.43 -5.28
C GLN A 101 6.81 8.49 -5.59
N ALA A 102 6.74 7.28 -5.06
CA ALA A 102 7.60 6.16 -5.44
C ALA A 102 6.72 4.97 -5.85
N LYS A 103 7.25 4.14 -6.74
CA LYS A 103 6.61 2.88 -7.15
C LYS A 103 7.42 1.73 -6.58
N ILE A 104 6.76 0.79 -5.93
CA ILE A 104 7.37 -0.43 -5.38
C ILE A 104 6.85 -1.62 -6.19
N ALA A 105 7.75 -2.39 -6.76
CA ALA A 105 7.41 -3.62 -7.46
C ALA A 105 6.92 -4.68 -6.47
N ILE A 106 6.02 -5.57 -6.93
CA ILE A 106 5.48 -6.66 -6.10
C ILE A 106 6.60 -7.47 -5.44
N GLY A 107 7.58 -7.92 -6.22
CA GLY A 107 8.69 -8.75 -5.74
C GLY A 107 9.67 -8.06 -4.78
N SER A 108 9.59 -6.73 -4.63
CA SER A 108 10.43 -6.01 -3.65
C SER A 108 9.88 -6.09 -2.23
N VAL A 109 8.61 -6.45 -2.07
CA VAL A 109 7.95 -6.51 -0.76
C VAL A 109 7.30 -7.86 -0.49
N LEU A 110 6.94 -8.66 -1.49
CA LEU A 110 6.26 -9.95 -1.35
C LEU A 110 7.11 -11.12 -1.82
#